data_AF-A0A7C4HJG4-F1
#
_entry.id   AF-A0A7C4HJG4-F1
#
_cell.length_a   1.000
_cell.length_b   1.000
_cell.length_c   1.000
_cell.angle_alpha   90.00
_cell.angle_beta   90.00
_cell.angle_gamma   90.00
#
_symmetry.space_group_name_H-M   'P 1'
#
loop_
_entity.id
_entity.type
_entity.pdbx_description
1 polymer ?
#
loop_
_entity_poly.entity_id
_entity_poly.type
_entity_poly.pdbx_seq_one_letter_code
_entity_poly.pdbx_strand_id
1 'polypeptide(L)'
;MVKRAVLSLVLLCLLPACFGSREDEELRDLTQAQVRMLSDQVKGLDQSHTDLAGQLEALQASLNEMEGELARADARLVAAQGCNLYLSELSTVGFGPSPGRWTLENQALPARTLMMFGLAVVLCWTLYRVQSRRGESESMAEVERVLRRLNANPPPPTPAAMVIAPPEPESPVGPASAAEQVPAEPGPVEPPPVMSDPTPKSGPGSEPAAPPMKKTAPEAGPAPVAPAVVKGQPAADQPAKRVSGRREVKHKPVNRSQAKKCKVPGCPNKHRSKGYCNKHYQQWRRGGLVEGESEE
;
A
#
# COMPACT_ATOMS: atom_id res chain seq x y z
N MET A 1 -20.47 -21.13 16.37
CA MET A 1 -21.67 -20.95 17.21
C MET A 1 -22.95 -21.39 16.51
N VAL A 2 -23.15 -21.08 15.23
CA VAL A 2 -24.35 -21.44 14.44
C VAL A 2 -24.69 -22.94 14.47
N LYS A 3 -23.71 -23.83 14.28
CA LYS A 3 -23.94 -25.29 14.30
C LYS A 3 -24.52 -25.82 15.63
N ARG A 4 -24.16 -25.21 16.77
CA ARG A 4 -24.70 -25.60 18.09
C ARG A 4 -26.14 -25.11 18.29
N ALA A 5 -26.45 -23.91 17.79
CA ALA A 5 -27.79 -23.35 17.84
C ALA A 5 -28.79 -24.13 16.97
N VAL A 6 -28.35 -24.57 15.78
CA VAL A 6 -29.17 -25.42 14.90
C VAL A 6 -29.40 -26.80 15.52
N LEU A 7 -28.36 -27.40 16.13
CA LEU A 7 -28.49 -28.70 16.81
C LEU A 7 -29.44 -28.63 18.01
N SER A 8 -29.41 -27.55 18.80
CA SER A 8 -30.34 -27.36 19.90
C SER A 8 -31.79 -27.16 19.44
N LEU A 9 -32.01 -26.44 18.33
CA LEU A 9 -33.34 -26.23 17.75
C LEU A 9 -33.92 -27.55 17.21
N VAL A 10 -33.08 -28.34 16.53
CA VAL A 10 -33.48 -29.68 16.03
C VAL A 10 -33.78 -30.62 17.20
N LEU A 11 -33.00 -30.59 18.29
CA LEU A 11 -33.29 -31.39 19.50
C LEU A 11 -34.60 -30.98 20.18
N LEU A 12 -34.91 -29.68 20.20
CA LEU A 12 -36.15 -29.12 20.74
C LEU A 12 -37.38 -29.54 19.93
N CYS A 13 -37.25 -29.66 18.61
CA CYS A 13 -38.32 -30.16 17.73
C CYS A 13 -38.53 -31.68 17.82
N LEU A 14 -37.54 -32.43 18.33
CA LEU A 14 -37.60 -33.89 18.46
C LEU A 14 -38.20 -34.38 19.79
N LEU A 15 -38.62 -33.50 20.70
CA LEU A 15 -39.32 -33.84 21.95
C LEU A 15 -40.83 -33.91 21.69
N PRO A 16 -41.41 -35.08 21.40
CA PRO A 16 -42.81 -35.20 21.05
C PRO A 16 -43.58 -35.35 22.36
N ALA A 17 -44.23 -34.29 22.82
CA ALA A 17 -45.24 -34.41 23.86
C ALA A 17 -46.43 -35.19 23.30
N CYS A 18 -46.77 -36.27 24.00
CA CYS A 18 -47.80 -37.24 23.66
C CYS A 18 -49.20 -36.63 23.54
N PHE A 19 -49.63 -36.15 22.37
CA PHE A 19 -51.05 -36.03 22.05
C PHE A 19 -51.25 -36.43 20.59
N GLY A 20 -52.18 -37.35 20.38
CA GLY A 20 -52.46 -37.97 19.09
C GLY A 20 -53.79 -37.49 18.54
N SER A 21 -53.71 -36.77 17.43
CA SER A 21 -54.82 -36.43 16.54
C SER A 21 -54.30 -36.39 15.09
N ARG A 22 -55.20 -36.53 14.12
CA ARG A 22 -54.87 -36.47 12.69
C ARG A 22 -54.25 -35.12 12.25
N GLU A 23 -54.51 -34.06 13.03
CA GLU A 23 -53.93 -32.72 12.85
C GLU A 23 -52.44 -32.68 13.22
N ASP A 24 -51.99 -33.57 14.12
CA ASP A 24 -50.57 -33.70 14.50
C ASP A 24 -49.71 -34.31 13.38
N GLU A 25 -50.30 -35.15 12.51
CA GLU A 25 -49.60 -35.75 11.36
C GLU A 25 -49.34 -34.69 10.28
N GLU A 26 -50.33 -33.84 9.99
CA GLU A 26 -50.20 -32.75 9.01
C GLU A 26 -49.21 -31.67 9.49
N LEU A 27 -49.21 -31.36 10.79
CA LEU A 27 -48.22 -30.46 11.39
C LEU A 27 -46.80 -31.07 11.36
N ARG A 28 -46.66 -32.39 11.57
CA ARG A 28 -45.37 -33.09 11.43
C ARG A 28 -44.86 -33.07 10.00
N ASP A 29 -45.71 -33.31 9.01
CA ASP A 29 -45.33 -33.24 7.60
C ASP A 29 -44.89 -31.83 7.21
N LEU A 30 -45.61 -30.80 7.66
CA LEU A 30 -45.26 -29.39 7.43
C LEU A 30 -43.91 -29.03 8.09
N THR A 31 -43.72 -29.41 9.35
CA THR A 31 -42.46 -29.15 10.07
C THR A 31 -41.30 -29.92 9.42
N GLN A 32 -41.50 -31.16 8.99
CA GLN A 32 -40.47 -31.92 8.30
C GLN A 32 -40.11 -31.30 6.94
N ALA A 33 -41.11 -30.82 6.19
CA ALA A 33 -40.87 -30.10 4.94
C ALA A 33 -40.07 -28.80 5.18
N GLN A 34 -40.42 -28.04 6.23
CA GLN A 34 -39.70 -26.82 6.61
C GLN A 34 -38.26 -27.10 7.05
N VAL A 35 -38.02 -28.19 7.80
CA VAL A 35 -36.67 -28.62 8.20
C VAL A 35 -35.84 -29.01 6.98
N ARG A 36 -36.41 -29.70 5.98
CA ARG A 36 -35.71 -30.04 4.73
C ARG A 36 -35.31 -28.78 3.96
N MET A 37 -36.23 -27.83 3.81
CA MET A 37 -35.95 -26.54 3.17
C MET A 37 -34.80 -25.79 3.86
N LEU A 38 -34.86 -25.66 5.19
CA LEU A 38 -33.81 -25.00 5.96
C LEU A 38 -32.47 -25.74 5.87
N SER A 39 -32.49 -27.08 5.88
CA SER A 39 -31.28 -27.88 5.70
C SER A 39 -30.62 -27.62 4.35
N ASP A 40 -31.41 -27.52 3.27
CA ASP A 40 -30.88 -27.24 1.94
C ASP A 40 -30.36 -25.80 1.81
N GLN A 41 -31.02 -24.82 2.45
CA GLN A 41 -30.51 -23.46 2.56
C GLN A 41 -29.16 -23.40 3.30
N VAL A 42 -29.02 -24.14 4.41
CA VAL A 42 -27.76 -24.21 5.17
C VAL A 42 -26.66 -24.85 4.33
N LYS A 43 -26.94 -25.92 3.57
CA LYS A 43 -25.97 -26.52 2.64
C LYS A 43 -25.55 -25.52 1.55
N GLY A 44 -26.49 -24.75 1.01
CA GLY A 44 -26.20 -23.70 0.02
C GLY A 44 -25.31 -22.60 0.61
N LEU A 45 -25.56 -22.18 1.85
CA LEU A 45 -24.71 -21.22 2.55
C LEU A 45 -23.31 -21.78 2.83
N ASP A 46 -23.19 -23.04 3.26
CA ASP A 46 -21.90 -23.69 3.48
C ASP A 46 -21.09 -23.77 2.18
N GLN A 47 -21.72 -24.09 1.04
CA GLN A 47 -21.10 -24.06 -0.29
C GLN A 47 -20.62 -22.65 -0.67
N SER A 48 -21.46 -21.63 -0.47
CA SER A 48 -21.07 -20.25 -0.75
C SER A 48 -19.90 -19.77 0.12
N HIS A 49 -19.82 -20.24 1.38
CA HIS A 49 -18.72 -19.94 2.27
C HIS A 49 -17.43 -20.64 1.83
N THR A 50 -17.50 -21.89 1.36
CA THR A 50 -16.32 -22.59 0.81
C THR A 50 -15.83 -21.95 -0.47
N ASP A 51 -16.74 -21.50 -1.34
CA ASP A 51 -16.38 -20.80 -2.57
C ASP A 51 -15.71 -19.45 -2.29
N LEU A 52 -16.27 -18.66 -1.35
CA LEU A 52 -15.69 -17.39 -0.94
C LEU A 52 -14.32 -17.58 -0.27
N ALA A 53 -14.15 -18.63 0.54
CA ALA A 53 -12.86 -18.98 1.13
C ALA A 53 -11.82 -19.30 0.04
N GLY A 54 -12.20 -20.08 -0.99
CA GLY A 54 -11.33 -20.34 -2.14
C GLY A 54 -10.97 -19.06 -2.92
N GLN A 55 -11.90 -18.14 -3.08
CA GLN A 55 -11.63 -16.82 -3.69
C GLN A 55 -10.63 -15.99 -2.85
N LEU A 56 -10.77 -15.99 -1.52
CA LEU A 56 -9.83 -15.31 -0.63
C LEU A 56 -8.42 -15.90 -0.71
N GLU A 57 -8.29 -17.23 -0.76
CA GLU A 57 -6.98 -17.88 -0.93
C GLU A 57 -6.34 -17.55 -2.28
N ALA A 58 -7.12 -17.51 -3.36
CA ALA A 58 -6.63 -17.11 -4.68
C ALA A 58 -6.16 -15.64 -4.70
N LEU A 59 -6.92 -14.73 -4.07
CA LEU A 59 -6.53 -13.33 -3.94
C LEU A 59 -5.25 -13.17 -3.09
N GLN A 60 -5.14 -13.93 -1.99
CA GLN A 60 -3.93 -13.92 -1.16
C GLN A 60 -2.71 -14.40 -1.94
N ALA A 61 -2.85 -15.43 -2.78
CA ALA A 61 -1.77 -15.90 -3.65
C ALA A 61 -1.33 -14.81 -4.64
N SER A 62 -2.28 -14.09 -5.24
CA SER A 62 -1.99 -12.97 -6.14
C SER A 62 -1.27 -11.82 -5.43
N LEU A 63 -1.65 -11.49 -4.19
CA LEU A 63 -0.95 -10.48 -3.39
C LEU A 63 0.50 -10.88 -3.12
N ASN A 64 0.73 -12.13 -2.69
CA ASN A 64 2.08 -12.63 -2.45
C ASN A 64 2.95 -12.62 -3.72
N GLU A 65 2.36 -12.89 -4.88
CA GLU A 65 3.05 -12.79 -6.18
C GLU A 65 3.48 -11.35 -6.48
N MET A 66 2.56 -10.39 -6.33
CA MET A 66 2.82 -8.96 -6.52
C MET A 66 3.89 -8.43 -5.53
N GLU A 67 3.85 -8.86 -4.27
CA GLU A 67 4.89 -8.54 -3.28
C GLU A 67 6.26 -9.09 -3.72
N GLY A 68 6.30 -10.30 -4.29
CA GLY A 68 7.50 -10.89 -4.86
C GLY A 68 8.04 -10.11 -6.07
N GLU A 69 7.16 -9.56 -6.91
CA GLU A 69 7.56 -8.68 -8.00
C GLU A 69 8.12 -7.35 -7.51
N LEU A 70 7.49 -6.75 -6.50
CA LEU A 70 7.95 -5.52 -5.88
C LEU A 70 9.34 -5.70 -5.26
N ALA A 71 9.58 -6.80 -4.55
CA ALA A 71 10.88 -7.12 -4.00
C ALA A 71 11.97 -7.27 -5.09
N ARG A 72 11.63 -7.87 -6.24
CA ARG A 72 12.54 -7.95 -7.39
C ARG A 72 12.82 -6.58 -8.01
N ALA A 73 11.83 -5.69 -8.06
CA ALA A 73 11.99 -4.32 -8.55
C ALA A 73 12.89 -3.50 -7.60
N ASP A 74 12.71 -3.62 -6.29
CA ASP A 74 13.54 -2.95 -5.29
C ASP A 74 15.01 -3.38 -5.40
N ALA A 75 15.28 -4.68 -5.58
CA ALA A 75 16.63 -5.18 -5.80
C ALA A 75 17.30 -4.54 -7.04
N ARG A 76 16.54 -4.33 -8.14
CA ARG A 76 17.03 -3.64 -9.34
C ARG A 76 17.31 -2.17 -9.08
N LEU A 77 16.44 -1.49 -8.32
CA LEU A 77 16.65 -0.09 -7.95
C LEU A 77 17.89 0.09 -7.08
N VAL A 78 18.12 -0.79 -6.09
CA VAL A 78 19.33 -0.76 -5.26
C VAL A 78 20.57 -0.99 -6.11
N ALA A 79 20.56 -1.94 -7.04
CA ALA A 79 21.68 -2.15 -7.96
C ALA A 79 21.95 -0.91 -8.84
N ALA A 80 20.89 -0.28 -9.39
CA ALA A 80 21.00 0.93 -10.19
C ALA A 80 21.52 2.14 -9.37
N GLN A 81 21.10 2.27 -8.12
CA GLN A 81 21.60 3.28 -7.19
C GLN A 81 23.09 3.07 -6.89
N GLY A 82 23.53 1.83 -6.70
CA GLY A 82 24.95 1.48 -6.55
C GLY A 82 25.79 1.93 -7.75
N CYS A 83 25.30 1.69 -8.98
CA CYS A 83 25.96 2.20 -10.20
C CYS A 83 26.02 3.73 -10.25
N ASN A 84 24.94 4.41 -9.83
CA ASN A 84 24.91 5.87 -9.80
C ASN A 84 25.94 6.44 -8.79
N LEU A 85 26.03 5.85 -7.60
CA LEU A 85 27.02 6.23 -6.60
C LEU A 85 28.44 6.01 -7.13
N TYR A 86 28.72 4.87 -7.75
CA TYR A 86 30.03 4.59 -8.37
C TYR A 86 30.40 5.60 -9.48
N LEU A 87 29.44 5.95 -10.34
CA LEU A 87 29.64 6.98 -11.36
C LEU A 87 29.86 8.37 -10.74
N SER A 88 29.17 8.68 -9.64
CA SER A 88 29.35 9.94 -8.91
C SER A 88 30.74 10.02 -8.26
N GLU A 89 31.26 8.92 -7.73
CA GLU A 89 32.63 8.83 -7.21
C GLU A 89 33.66 9.01 -8.32
N LEU A 90 33.47 8.36 -9.48
CA LEU A 90 34.33 8.56 -10.66
C LEU A 90 34.34 10.00 -11.15
N SER A 91 33.21 10.71 -11.02
CA SER A 91 33.13 12.13 -11.40
C SER A 91 33.75 13.08 -10.38
N THR A 92 33.84 12.68 -9.10
CA THR A 92 34.29 13.53 -7.99
C THR A 92 35.73 13.25 -7.57
N VAL A 93 36.23 12.04 -7.79
CA VAL A 93 37.68 11.75 -7.86
C VAL A 93 38.16 12.37 -9.16
N GLY A 94 38.30 13.69 -9.12
CA GLY A 94 38.95 14.46 -10.18
C GLY A 94 40.25 13.76 -10.50
N PHE A 95 40.46 13.49 -11.79
CA PHE A 95 41.75 13.12 -12.34
C PHE A 95 42.81 14.00 -11.67
N GLY A 96 43.48 13.44 -10.67
CA GLY A 96 44.58 14.11 -10.01
C GLY A 96 45.62 14.42 -11.08
N PRO A 97 46.42 15.48 -10.91
CA PRO A 97 47.49 15.80 -11.84
C PRO A 97 48.49 14.65 -11.82
N SER A 98 48.28 13.66 -12.68
CA SER A 98 49.28 12.66 -12.98
C SER A 98 50.46 13.40 -13.63
N PRO A 99 51.71 13.04 -13.29
CA PRO A 99 52.90 13.60 -13.92
C PRO A 99 53.08 12.96 -15.31
N GLY A 100 52.09 13.21 -16.16
CA GLY A 100 52.00 12.82 -17.55
C GLY A 100 51.11 13.87 -18.16
N ARG A 101 51.72 15.01 -18.48
CA ARG A 101 51.09 16.20 -19.03
C ARG A 101 50.37 15.85 -20.33
N TRP A 102 49.11 15.40 -20.22
CA TRP A 102 48.15 15.44 -21.32
C TRP A 102 47.76 16.91 -21.48
N THR A 103 48.61 17.67 -22.16
CA THR A 103 48.25 19.00 -22.63
C THR A 103 47.03 18.86 -23.52
N LEU A 104 45.88 19.34 -23.03
CA LEU A 104 44.63 19.52 -23.75
C LEU A 104 44.72 20.60 -24.85
N GLU A 105 45.93 20.89 -25.32
CA GLU A 105 46.24 21.94 -26.29
C GLU A 105 46.24 21.39 -27.73
N ASN A 106 46.21 20.05 -27.93
CA ASN A 106 46.46 19.51 -29.27
C ASN A 106 45.81 18.17 -29.63
N GLN A 107 44.62 17.87 -29.09
CA GLN A 107 43.76 16.85 -29.69
C GLN A 107 42.36 17.41 -29.85
N ALA A 108 42.13 18.10 -30.96
CA ALA A 108 40.82 18.07 -31.59
C ALA A 108 40.46 16.59 -31.75
N LEU A 109 39.66 16.05 -30.83
CA LEU A 109 38.95 14.79 -31.06
C LEU A 109 38.35 14.94 -32.45
N PRO A 110 38.77 14.12 -33.43
CA PRO A 110 38.36 14.33 -34.82
C PRO A 110 36.84 14.39 -34.80
N ALA A 111 36.21 15.40 -35.43
CA ALA A 111 34.76 15.61 -35.34
C ALA A 111 33.92 14.33 -35.56
N ARG A 112 34.49 13.36 -36.28
CA ARG A 112 34.02 11.98 -36.41
C ARG A 112 33.78 11.25 -35.08
N THR A 113 34.68 11.28 -34.09
CA THR A 113 34.46 10.59 -32.80
C THR A 113 33.32 11.19 -32.00
N LEU A 114 33.18 12.51 -31.98
CA LEU A 114 32.04 13.18 -31.33
C LEU A 114 30.72 12.86 -32.06
N MET A 115 30.73 12.81 -33.40
CA MET A 115 29.55 12.37 -34.16
C MET A 115 29.18 10.91 -33.90
N MET A 116 30.16 10.01 -33.83
CA MET A 116 29.91 8.60 -33.51
C MET A 116 29.36 8.42 -32.10
N PHE A 117 29.85 9.21 -31.13
CA PHE A 117 29.33 9.20 -29.77
C PHE A 117 27.90 9.74 -29.70
N GLY A 118 27.62 10.84 -30.40
CA GLY A 118 26.27 11.40 -30.51
C GLY A 118 25.29 10.43 -31.17
N LEU A 119 25.69 9.78 -32.27
CA LEU A 119 24.90 8.74 -32.93
C LEU A 119 24.65 7.54 -32.01
N ALA A 120 25.66 7.08 -31.25
CA ALA A 120 25.49 5.98 -30.31
C ALA A 120 24.48 6.32 -29.20
N VAL A 121 24.50 7.55 -28.66
CA VAL A 121 23.53 8.01 -27.66
C VAL A 121 22.12 8.07 -28.25
N VAL A 122 21.96 8.61 -29.46
CA VAL A 122 20.66 8.65 -30.14
C VAL A 122 20.15 7.24 -30.44
N LEU A 123 21.01 6.34 -30.90
CA LEU A 123 20.65 4.97 -31.23
C LEU A 123 20.25 4.20 -29.95
N CYS A 124 21.00 4.37 -28.86
CA CYS A 124 20.64 3.82 -27.55
C CYS A 124 19.30 4.39 -27.04
N TRP A 125 19.08 5.70 -27.14
CA TRP A 125 17.82 6.34 -26.75
C TRP A 125 16.62 5.87 -27.59
N THR A 126 16.79 5.73 -28.90
CA THR A 126 15.73 5.21 -29.79
C THR A 126 15.43 3.74 -29.52
N LEU A 127 16.44 2.90 -29.29
CA LEU A 127 16.25 1.50 -28.90
C LEU A 127 15.55 1.39 -27.55
N TYR A 128 15.95 2.19 -26.57
CA TYR A 128 15.26 2.27 -25.27
C TYR A 128 13.80 2.68 -25.44
N ARG A 129 13.53 3.71 -26.26
CA ARG A 129 12.16 4.17 -26.53
C ARG A 129 11.32 3.11 -27.25
N VAL A 130 11.91 2.37 -28.19
CA VAL A 130 11.23 1.27 -28.90
C VAL A 130 10.94 0.11 -27.94
N GLN A 131 11.88 -0.25 -27.06
CA GLN A 131 11.65 -1.29 -26.04
C GLN A 131 10.58 -0.85 -25.02
N SER A 132 10.61 0.40 -24.56
CA SER A 132 9.61 0.95 -23.65
C SER A 132 8.20 0.90 -24.27
N ARG A 133 8.07 1.25 -25.55
CA ARG A 133 6.79 1.17 -26.27
C ARG A 133 6.30 -0.26 -26.44
N ARG A 134 7.20 -1.23 -26.64
CA ARG A 134 6.81 -2.65 -26.70
C ARG A 134 6.26 -3.13 -25.36
N GLY A 135 6.91 -2.77 -24.25
CA GLY A 135 6.41 -3.08 -22.90
C GLY A 135 5.04 -2.45 -22.61
N GLU A 136 4.81 -1.19 -23.02
CA GLU A 136 3.50 -0.52 -22.89
C GLU A 136 2.40 -1.17 -23.75
N SER A 137 2.75 -1.69 -24.94
CA SER A 137 1.76 -2.36 -25.79
C SER A 137 1.38 -3.74 -25.26
N GLU A 138 2.31 -4.48 -24.67
CA GLU A 138 2.05 -5.79 -24.05
C GLU A 138 1.20 -5.64 -22.79
N SER A 139 1.51 -4.64 -21.94
CA SER A 139 0.72 -4.37 -20.74
C SER A 139 -0.71 -3.90 -21.08
N MET A 140 -0.87 -3.02 -22.08
CA MET A 140 -2.21 -2.61 -22.54
C MET A 140 -2.99 -3.76 -23.18
N ALA A 141 -2.33 -4.65 -23.92
CA ALA A 141 -2.99 -5.84 -24.47
C ALA A 141 -3.43 -6.83 -23.38
N GLU A 142 -2.66 -6.97 -22.29
CA GLU A 142 -3.05 -7.77 -21.13
C GLU A 142 -4.25 -7.15 -20.41
N VAL A 143 -4.23 -5.84 -20.16
CA VAL A 143 -5.35 -5.11 -19.55
C VAL A 143 -6.62 -5.25 -20.38
N GLU A 144 -6.52 -5.10 -21.71
CA GLU A 144 -7.68 -5.29 -22.58
C GLU A 144 -8.20 -6.74 -22.54
N ARG A 145 -7.30 -7.73 -22.46
CA ARG A 145 -7.69 -9.14 -22.32
C ARG A 145 -8.41 -9.40 -21.00
N VAL A 146 -7.94 -8.83 -19.90
CA VAL A 146 -8.58 -8.93 -18.58
C VAL A 146 -9.96 -8.25 -18.61
N LEU A 147 -10.06 -7.03 -19.17
CA LEU A 147 -11.33 -6.32 -19.32
C LEU A 147 -12.33 -7.12 -20.17
N ARG A 148 -11.90 -7.74 -21.27
CA ARG A 148 -12.76 -8.62 -22.07
C ARG A 148 -13.24 -9.83 -21.29
N ARG A 149 -12.40 -10.45 -20.44
CA ARG A 149 -12.81 -11.56 -19.58
C ARG A 149 -13.87 -11.14 -18.57
N LEU A 150 -13.68 -9.98 -17.93
CA LEU A 150 -14.64 -9.42 -16.97
C LEU A 150 -15.98 -9.06 -17.64
N ASN A 151 -15.94 -8.56 -18.88
CA ASN A 151 -17.16 -8.26 -19.62
C ASN A 151 -17.87 -9.51 -20.17
N ALA A 152 -17.12 -10.57 -20.50
CA ALA A 152 -17.68 -11.83 -21.00
C ALA A 152 -18.27 -12.72 -19.90
N ASN A 153 -17.73 -12.65 -18.69
CA ASN A 153 -18.29 -13.27 -17.50
C ASN A 153 -18.66 -12.17 -16.49
N PRO A 154 -19.81 -11.49 -16.69
CA PRO A 154 -20.29 -10.56 -15.68
C PRO A 154 -20.44 -11.35 -14.37
N PRO A 155 -19.95 -10.82 -13.23
CA PRO A 155 -20.13 -11.49 -11.96
C PRO A 155 -21.63 -11.76 -11.75
N PRO A 156 -22.00 -12.93 -11.20
CA PRO A 156 -23.39 -13.22 -10.90
C PRO A 156 -23.95 -12.07 -10.03
N PRO A 157 -25.20 -11.64 -10.27
CA PRO A 157 -25.79 -10.55 -9.50
C PRO A 157 -25.67 -10.91 -8.01
N THR A 158 -24.98 -10.06 -7.25
CA THR A 158 -24.89 -10.25 -5.82
C THR A 158 -26.30 -10.19 -5.24
N PRO A 159 -26.66 -11.08 -4.29
CA PRO A 159 -28.03 -11.15 -3.75
C PRO A 159 -28.47 -9.85 -3.04
N ALA A 160 -27.55 -8.91 -2.79
CA ALA A 160 -27.84 -7.59 -2.26
C ALA A 160 -28.58 -6.66 -3.25
N ALA A 161 -28.53 -6.91 -4.58
CA ALA A 161 -29.24 -6.11 -5.57
C ALA A 161 -30.70 -6.55 -5.82
N MET A 162 -31.15 -7.66 -5.22
CA MET A 162 -32.55 -8.11 -5.30
C MET A 162 -33.42 -7.63 -4.13
N VAL A 163 -32.89 -6.78 -3.24
CA VAL A 163 -33.62 -6.32 -2.05
C VAL A 163 -34.00 -4.85 -2.23
N ILE A 164 -35.32 -4.61 -2.22
CA ILE A 164 -36.04 -3.33 -2.23
C ILE A 164 -36.16 -2.68 -3.62
N ALA A 165 -37.04 -3.26 -4.45
CA ALA A 165 -37.91 -2.41 -5.25
C ALA A 165 -38.72 -1.56 -4.25
N PRO A 166 -38.63 -0.21 -4.28
CA PRO A 166 -39.47 0.62 -3.43
C PRO A 166 -40.94 0.31 -3.73
N PRO A 167 -41.81 0.17 -2.71
CA PRO A 167 -43.22 -0.09 -2.94
C PRO A 167 -43.79 1.03 -3.81
N GLU A 168 -44.55 0.64 -4.85
CA GLU A 168 -45.25 1.58 -5.72
C GLU A 168 -46.10 2.55 -4.86
N PRO A 169 -46.12 3.85 -5.18
CA PRO A 169 -46.89 4.82 -4.41
C PRO A 169 -48.38 4.49 -4.55
N GLU A 170 -48.99 4.03 -3.47
CA GLU A 170 -50.42 3.81 -3.39
C GLU A 170 -51.16 5.12 -3.68
N SER A 171 -52.12 5.02 -4.59
CA SER A 171 -53.03 6.08 -5.01
C SER A 171 -53.73 6.75 -3.81
N PRO A 172 -53.90 8.09 -3.80
CA PRO A 172 -54.50 8.80 -2.68
C PRO A 172 -56.00 8.50 -2.58
N VAL A 173 -56.40 7.83 -1.50
CA VAL A 173 -57.80 7.77 -1.04
C VAL A 173 -58.14 9.11 -0.37
N GLY A 174 -59.29 9.67 -0.74
CA GLY A 174 -59.76 11.00 -0.38
C GLY A 174 -60.01 11.25 1.12
N PRO A 175 -60.32 12.51 1.49
CA PRO A 175 -60.17 13.00 2.84
C PRO A 175 -61.39 12.67 3.72
N ALA A 176 -61.14 11.97 4.82
CA ALA A 176 -62.06 11.90 5.95
C ALA A 176 -61.41 12.53 7.18
N SER A 177 -61.92 13.71 7.50
CA SER A 177 -61.81 14.45 8.75
C SER A 177 -61.87 13.54 9.99
N ALA A 178 -60.78 13.51 10.76
CA ALA A 178 -60.85 13.31 12.20
C ALA A 178 -59.61 13.96 12.82
N ALA A 179 -59.88 14.83 13.78
CA ALA A 179 -58.90 15.42 14.66
C ALA A 179 -58.06 14.33 15.36
N GLU A 180 -56.85 14.72 15.78
CA GLU A 180 -56.36 14.55 17.16
C GLU A 180 -54.92 14.05 17.26
N GLN A 181 -54.16 14.79 18.07
CA GLN A 181 -52.87 14.48 18.72
C GLN A 181 -51.57 14.61 17.90
N VAL A 182 -50.93 15.76 18.12
CA VAL A 182 -49.49 16.03 18.00
C VAL A 182 -48.71 15.16 19.01
N PRO A 183 -47.76 14.31 18.60
CA PRO A 183 -46.75 13.80 19.51
C PRO A 183 -45.58 14.78 19.62
N ALA A 184 -45.13 14.97 20.85
CA ALA A 184 -44.10 15.89 21.29
C ALA A 184 -42.73 15.67 20.63
N GLU A 185 -41.96 16.75 20.53
CA GLU A 185 -40.56 16.75 20.12
C GLU A 185 -39.71 15.77 20.96
N PRO A 186 -38.83 14.98 20.34
CA PRO A 186 -37.81 14.25 21.08
C PRO A 186 -36.75 15.25 21.58
N GLY A 187 -36.60 15.30 22.92
CA GLY A 187 -35.59 16.10 23.60
C GLY A 187 -34.14 15.70 23.24
N PRO A 188 -33.15 16.48 23.73
CA PRO A 188 -31.76 16.33 23.33
C PRO A 188 -31.21 14.98 23.80
N VAL A 189 -30.73 14.18 22.87
CA VAL A 189 -30.03 12.92 23.15
C VAL A 189 -28.66 13.25 23.73
N GLU A 190 -28.42 12.90 24.99
CA GLU A 190 -27.09 13.00 25.61
C GLU A 190 -26.09 12.10 24.85
N PRO A 191 -24.86 12.58 24.60
CA PRO A 191 -23.83 11.76 23.97
C PRO A 191 -23.39 10.62 24.91
N PRO A 192 -23.10 9.42 24.38
CA PRO A 192 -22.64 8.31 25.20
C PRO A 192 -21.27 8.62 25.85
N PRO A 193 -20.99 8.04 27.03
CA PRO A 193 -19.75 8.29 27.75
C PRO A 193 -18.56 7.82 26.91
N VAL A 194 -17.65 8.76 26.68
CA VAL A 194 -16.35 8.54 26.03
C VAL A 194 -15.57 7.55 26.90
N MET A 195 -15.40 6.32 26.42
CA MET A 195 -14.49 5.35 27.02
C MET A 195 -13.07 5.87 26.85
N SER A 196 -12.46 6.31 27.95
CA SER A 196 -11.07 6.75 27.99
C SER A 196 -10.13 5.63 27.56
N ASP A 197 -9.26 5.95 26.59
CA ASP A 197 -8.17 5.09 26.13
C ASP A 197 -7.35 4.51 27.29
N PRO A 198 -7.11 3.18 27.35
CA PRO A 198 -6.12 2.64 28.26
C PRO A 198 -4.72 2.99 27.73
N THR A 199 -4.03 3.88 28.43
CA THR A 199 -2.60 4.13 28.29
C THR A 199 -1.80 2.82 28.30
N PRO A 200 -0.83 2.61 27.40
CA PRO A 200 0.01 1.42 27.42
C PRO A 200 0.99 1.51 28.60
N LYS A 201 0.77 0.70 29.64
CA LYS A 201 1.78 0.40 30.66
C LYS A 201 2.89 -0.43 30.03
N SER A 202 4.00 0.22 29.73
CA SER A 202 5.30 -0.42 29.51
C SER A 202 5.79 -1.03 30.82
N GLY A 203 5.77 -2.37 30.89
CA GLY A 203 6.50 -3.16 31.89
C GLY A 203 7.42 -4.17 31.16
N PRO A 204 8.63 -4.45 31.69
CA PRO A 204 9.58 -5.35 31.04
C PRO A 204 9.15 -6.81 31.25
N GLY A 205 8.59 -7.41 30.20
CA GLY A 205 8.25 -8.82 30.16
C GLY A 205 9.43 -9.64 29.64
N SER A 206 9.94 -10.50 30.52
CA SER A 206 10.93 -11.56 30.32
C SER A 206 10.77 -12.37 29.03
N GLU A 207 11.89 -12.55 28.32
CA GLU A 207 12.12 -13.55 27.26
C GLU A 207 11.75 -14.96 27.72
N PRO A 208 10.95 -15.73 26.95
CA PRO A 208 10.87 -17.17 27.11
C PRO A 208 12.06 -17.85 26.40
N ALA A 209 12.78 -18.66 27.18
CA ALA A 209 13.89 -19.49 26.74
C ALA A 209 13.53 -20.41 25.57
N ALA A 210 14.38 -20.41 24.55
CA ALA A 210 14.31 -21.34 23.41
C ALA A 210 14.54 -22.81 23.85
N PRO A 211 13.86 -23.79 23.21
CA PRO A 211 14.07 -25.21 23.49
C PRO A 211 15.40 -25.73 22.89
N PRO A 212 16.02 -26.75 23.50
CA PRO A 212 17.33 -27.26 23.07
C PRO A 212 17.23 -28.04 21.74
N MET A 213 17.96 -27.57 20.72
CA MET A 213 18.11 -28.28 19.45
C MET A 213 19.00 -29.52 19.63
N LYS A 214 18.46 -30.68 19.24
CA LYS A 214 19.18 -31.95 19.13
C LYS A 214 20.27 -31.85 18.06
N LYS A 215 21.52 -32.08 18.46
CA LYS A 215 22.67 -32.24 17.56
C LYS A 215 22.47 -33.49 16.70
N THR A 216 22.26 -33.32 15.42
CA THR A 216 22.56 -34.33 14.40
C THR A 216 23.69 -33.77 13.54
N ALA A 217 24.77 -34.53 13.43
CA ALA A 217 25.95 -34.19 12.65
C ALA A 217 25.65 -34.42 11.16
N PRO A 218 25.97 -33.47 10.27
CA PRO A 218 26.17 -33.77 8.87
C PRO A 218 27.66 -33.95 8.55
N GLU A 219 27.88 -34.87 7.62
CA GLU A 219 29.14 -35.38 7.10
C GLU A 219 30.08 -34.29 6.57
N ALA A 220 31.38 -34.58 6.69
CA ALA A 220 32.48 -33.76 6.22
C ALA A 220 32.53 -33.70 4.68
N GLY A 221 32.20 -32.53 4.13
CA GLY A 221 32.62 -32.12 2.78
C GLY A 221 33.98 -31.38 2.83
N PRO A 222 34.79 -31.42 1.76
CA PRO A 222 36.15 -30.89 1.78
C PRO A 222 36.18 -29.35 1.85
N ALA A 223 37.11 -28.85 2.67
CA ALA A 223 37.30 -27.45 3.01
C ALA A 223 37.67 -26.57 1.79
N PRO A 224 37.23 -25.29 1.75
CA PRO A 224 37.75 -24.32 0.81
C PRO A 224 39.20 -23.94 1.16
N VAL A 225 40.06 -23.97 0.15
CA VAL A 225 41.48 -23.56 0.22
C VAL A 225 41.55 -22.06 0.55
N ALA A 226 42.12 -21.74 1.70
CA ALA A 226 42.42 -20.37 2.11
C ALA A 226 43.55 -19.78 1.25
N PRO A 227 43.46 -18.53 0.78
CA PRO A 227 44.59 -17.87 0.15
C PRO A 227 45.67 -17.53 1.19
N ALA A 228 46.91 -17.71 0.77
CA ALA A 228 48.12 -17.64 1.57
C ALA A 228 48.27 -16.32 2.35
N VAL A 229 48.52 -16.48 3.65
CA VAL A 229 48.97 -15.44 4.58
C VAL A 229 50.37 -14.98 4.15
N VAL A 230 50.48 -13.75 3.65
CA VAL A 230 51.74 -13.03 3.53
C VAL A 230 52.07 -12.44 4.91
N LYS A 231 53.15 -12.93 5.53
CA LYS A 231 53.78 -12.30 6.70
C LYS A 231 54.49 -11.01 6.26
N GLY A 232 54.15 -9.88 6.89
CA GLY A 232 54.84 -8.61 6.67
C GLY A 232 54.57 -7.57 7.78
N GLN A 233 55.33 -7.70 8.87
CA GLN A 233 55.91 -6.65 9.74
C GLN A 233 55.03 -5.63 10.51
N PRO A 234 55.52 -5.15 11.68
CA PRO A 234 54.71 -4.51 12.71
C PRO A 234 54.42 -3.02 12.44
N ALA A 235 53.23 -2.60 12.91
CA ALA A 235 52.76 -1.22 12.91
C ALA A 235 53.70 -0.32 13.73
N ALA A 236 54.39 0.58 13.03
CA ALA A 236 55.02 1.74 13.63
C ALA A 236 53.92 2.75 14.03
N ASP A 237 53.92 3.07 15.31
CA ASP A 237 53.27 4.22 15.94
C ASP A 237 53.46 5.48 15.08
N GLN A 238 52.37 6.01 14.54
CA GLN A 238 52.33 7.37 13.98
C GLN A 238 51.18 8.13 14.64
N PRO A 239 51.44 9.29 15.28
CA PRO A 239 50.40 10.04 15.94
C PRO A 239 49.42 10.60 14.91
N ALA A 240 48.13 10.32 15.13
CA ALA A 240 47.02 10.87 14.37
C ALA A 240 47.07 12.41 14.38
N LYS A 241 47.58 13.01 13.30
CA LYS A 241 47.43 14.44 13.03
C LYS A 241 45.96 14.71 12.74
N ARG A 242 45.27 15.19 13.78
CA ARG A 242 43.92 15.75 13.76
C ARG A 242 43.90 16.98 12.83
N VAL A 243 43.58 16.79 11.55
CA VAL A 243 43.34 17.90 10.63
C VAL A 243 41.97 18.51 10.94
N SER A 244 41.93 19.41 11.92
CA SER A 244 40.81 20.32 12.15
C SER A 244 40.79 21.39 11.07
N GLY A 245 40.48 21.01 9.83
CA GLY A 245 40.30 21.92 8.71
C GLY A 245 38.83 22.28 8.53
N ARG A 246 38.23 22.98 9.51
CA ARG A 246 36.92 23.63 9.30
C ARG A 246 37.14 24.77 8.31
N ARG A 247 36.93 24.52 7.02
CA ARG A 247 36.92 25.58 6.00
C ARG A 247 35.86 26.61 6.40
N GLU A 248 36.30 27.81 6.79
CA GLU A 248 35.42 28.95 6.99
C GLU A 248 34.79 29.32 5.65
N VAL A 249 33.54 28.90 5.45
CA VAL A 249 32.72 29.33 4.32
C VAL A 249 32.38 30.80 4.56
N LYS A 250 33.08 31.71 3.88
CA LYS A 250 32.71 33.13 3.80
C LYS A 250 31.32 33.26 3.17
N HIS A 251 30.27 33.29 4.00
CA HIS A 251 28.92 33.59 3.54
C HIS A 251 28.85 35.07 3.12
N LYS A 252 28.74 35.32 1.82
CA LYS A 252 28.41 36.63 1.26
C LYS A 252 27.08 37.10 1.89
N PRO A 253 26.99 38.31 2.46
CA PRO A 253 25.77 38.79 3.10
C PRO A 253 24.69 38.94 2.02
N VAL A 254 23.76 37.99 1.96
CA VAL A 254 22.58 38.10 1.09
C VAL A 254 21.76 39.27 1.63
N ASN A 255 21.60 40.30 0.81
CA ASN A 255 20.85 41.51 1.12
C ASN A 255 19.40 41.13 1.49
N ARG A 256 19.13 41.05 2.81
CA ARG A 256 17.84 40.59 3.39
C ARG A 256 16.70 41.61 3.26
N SER A 257 16.88 42.70 2.51
CA SER A 257 16.04 43.90 2.61
C SER A 257 14.78 43.96 1.74
N GLN A 258 14.41 42.88 1.04
CA GLN A 258 13.08 42.79 0.42
C GLN A 258 12.45 41.41 0.66
N ALA A 259 12.18 41.10 1.93
CA ALA A 259 11.29 39.98 2.26
C ALA A 259 9.88 40.34 1.79
N LYS A 260 9.56 39.94 0.55
CA LYS A 260 8.22 40.10 -0.03
C LYS A 260 7.20 39.42 0.89
N LYS A 261 6.04 40.04 1.07
CA LYS A 261 4.94 39.41 1.81
C LYS A 261 4.36 38.26 0.98
N CYS A 262 3.72 37.31 1.65
CA CYS A 262 2.97 36.26 0.96
C CYS A 262 1.92 36.89 0.02
N LYS A 263 1.73 36.30 -1.17
CA LYS A 263 0.73 36.70 -2.17
C LYS A 263 -0.72 36.48 -1.71
N VAL A 264 -0.92 35.80 -0.59
CA VAL A 264 -2.24 35.53 -0.02
C VAL A 264 -2.66 36.77 0.76
N PRO A 265 -3.81 37.40 0.44
CA PRO A 265 -4.29 38.58 1.16
C PRO A 265 -4.45 38.22 2.65
N GLY A 266 -4.10 39.16 3.53
CA GLY A 266 -4.19 38.95 4.99
C GLY A 266 -3.06 38.12 5.62
N CYS A 267 -2.13 37.52 4.85
CA CYS A 267 -1.06 36.71 5.44
C CYS A 267 0.17 37.56 5.85
N PRO A 268 0.50 37.71 7.15
CA PRO A 268 1.65 38.49 7.59
C PRO A 268 3.00 37.78 7.37
N ASN A 269 2.98 36.53 6.90
CA ASN A 269 4.16 35.71 6.77
C ASN A 269 5.03 36.11 5.56
N LYS A 270 6.35 35.98 5.74
CA LYS A 270 7.35 36.25 4.70
C LYS A 270 7.27 35.20 3.58
N HIS A 271 7.33 35.64 2.32
CA HIS A 271 7.42 34.78 1.15
C HIS A 271 8.75 33.99 1.19
N ARG A 272 8.66 32.66 1.05
CA ARG A 272 9.81 31.76 0.96
C ARG A 272 10.13 31.36 -0.49
N SER A 273 9.12 30.91 -1.24
CA SER A 273 9.24 30.45 -2.63
C SER A 273 7.93 30.69 -3.41
N LYS A 274 8.02 30.97 -4.73
CA LYS A 274 6.88 31.20 -5.65
C LYS A 274 5.86 32.30 -5.28
N GLY A 275 6.18 33.16 -4.33
CA GLY A 275 5.30 34.21 -3.80
C GLY A 275 4.53 33.80 -2.55
N TYR A 276 4.68 32.57 -2.06
CA TYR A 276 3.91 32.04 -0.92
C TYR A 276 4.78 31.89 0.33
N CYS A 277 4.16 31.98 1.51
CA CYS A 277 4.77 31.56 2.76
C CYS A 277 4.91 30.03 2.79
N ASN A 278 5.66 29.48 3.76
CA ASN A 278 5.90 28.04 3.83
C ASN A 278 4.59 27.22 3.94
N LYS A 279 3.57 27.74 4.67
CA LYS A 279 2.27 27.09 4.83
C LYS A 279 1.48 27.05 3.52
N HIS A 280 1.27 28.21 2.89
CA HIS A 280 0.55 28.30 1.62
C HIS A 280 1.28 27.59 0.48
N TYR A 281 2.61 27.56 0.49
CA TYR A 281 3.38 26.76 -0.47
C TYR A 281 3.11 25.26 -0.33
N GLN A 282 2.93 24.76 0.89
CA GLN A 282 2.61 23.35 1.12
C GLN A 282 1.18 22.99 0.73
N GLN A 283 0.21 23.88 0.99
CA GLN A 283 -1.18 23.71 0.53
C GLN A 283 -1.25 23.70 -1.00
N TRP A 284 -0.63 24.70 -1.66
CA TRP A 284 -0.54 24.76 -3.11
C TRP A 284 0.12 23.50 -3.71
N ARG A 285 1.20 23.00 -3.10
CA ARG A 285 1.88 21.77 -3.55
C ARG A 285 1.02 20.51 -3.43
N ARG A 286 0.10 20.47 -2.47
CA ARG A 286 -0.83 19.35 -2.23
C ARG A 286 -2.12 19.45 -3.05
N GLY A 287 -2.25 20.47 -3.91
CA GLY A 287 -3.47 20.71 -4.69
C GLY A 287 -4.58 21.41 -3.90
N GLY A 288 -4.29 21.94 -2.71
CA GLY A 288 -5.25 22.73 -1.94
C GLY A 288 -5.44 24.12 -2.55
N LEU A 289 -6.69 24.56 -2.63
CA LEU A 289 -7.06 25.90 -3.06
C LEU A 289 -6.56 26.90 -2.00
N VAL A 290 -5.73 27.85 -2.42
CA VAL A 290 -5.24 28.91 -1.53
C VAL A 290 -6.21 30.09 -1.64
N GLU A 291 -7.41 29.92 -1.10
CA GLU A 291 -8.39 31.02 -1.00
C GLU A 291 -8.02 31.90 0.18
N GLY A 292 -7.86 33.19 -0.11
CA GLY A 292 -7.71 34.19 0.93
C GLY A 292 -9.08 34.54 1.45
N GLU A 293 -9.51 33.87 2.52
CA GLU A 293 -10.70 34.27 3.27
C GLU A 293 -10.37 35.60 3.97
N SER A 294 -10.89 36.69 3.40
CA SER A 294 -11.07 37.95 4.10
C SER A 294 -12.43 37.90 4.79
N GLU A 295 -12.48 37.48 6.04
CA GLU A 295 -13.51 37.92 6.97
C GLU A 295 -12.99 39.18 7.67
N GLU A 296 -13.43 40.34 7.16
CA GLU A 296 -13.63 41.67 7.78
C GLU A 296 -13.54 42.79 6.74
#